data_AF-A0A7X8ZSI7-F1
#
_entry.id   AF-A0A7X8ZSI7-F1
#
_cell.length_a   1.000
_cell.length_b   1.000
_cell.length_c   1.000
_cell.angle_alpha   90.00
_cell.angle_beta   90.00
_cell.angle_gamma   90.00
#
_symmetry.space_group_name_H-M   'P 1'
#
loop_
_entity.id
_entity.type
_entity.pdbx_description
1 polymer ?
#
loop_
_entity_poly.entity_id
_entity_poly.type
_entity_poly.pdbx_seq_one_letter_code
_entity_poly.pdbx_strand_id
1 'polypeptide(L)'
;MRFIYTALLILFSFSLYSQEFYTLEQCREMALEHNRQKAIANKQIDKAKSDVHVYRSNFFPKLSAQGNYLLSSNKIKKNIGDVYLPTFLPDGKGGYLPNVNTTTPEGNPIFGMYAYLPEIPLELTLKNTWTAGV
;
A
#
# COMPACT_ATOMS: atom_id res chain seq x y z
N MET A 1 66.93 -10.57 7.21
CA MET A 1 66.26 -9.28 7.44
C MET A 1 66.52 -8.24 6.35
N ARG A 2 67.76 -7.97 5.90
CA ARG A 2 68.05 -6.97 4.85
C ARG A 2 67.41 -7.23 3.47
N PHE A 3 67.35 -8.49 3.03
CA PHE A 3 66.78 -8.86 1.72
C PHE A 3 65.25 -8.74 1.61
N ILE A 4 64.53 -8.75 2.75
CA ILE A 4 63.07 -8.63 2.77
C ILE A 4 62.64 -7.21 2.44
N TYR A 5 63.35 -6.21 2.99
CA TYR A 5 63.08 -4.80 2.72
C TYR A 5 63.39 -4.41 1.27
N THR A 6 64.43 -4.98 0.66
CA THR A 6 64.73 -4.75 -0.76
C THR A 6 63.69 -5.38 -1.68
N ALA A 7 63.19 -6.58 -1.35
CA ALA A 7 62.12 -7.21 -2.11
C ALA A 7 60.80 -6.43 -2.00
N LEU A 8 60.48 -5.90 -0.82
CA LEU A 8 59.30 -5.06 -0.59
C LEU A 8 59.37 -3.73 -1.37
N LEU A 9 60.56 -3.12 -1.45
CA LEU A 9 60.77 -1.88 -2.22
C LEU A 9 60.61 -2.11 -3.73
N ILE A 10 61.09 -3.26 -4.24
CA ILE A 10 60.95 -3.62 -5.65
C ILE A 10 59.48 -3.89 -6.00
N LEU A 11 58.73 -4.58 -5.14
CA LEU A 11 57.30 -4.82 -5.37
C LEU A 11 56.50 -3.51 -5.43
N PHE A 12 56.86 -2.50 -4.63
CA PHE A 12 56.17 -1.21 -4.64
C PHE A 12 56.37 -0.44 -5.96
N SER A 13 57.54 -0.57 -6.59
CA SER A 13 57.85 0.10 -7.86
C SER A 13 57.07 -0.45 -9.06
N PHE A 14 56.66 -1.73 -9.03
CA PHE A 14 55.84 -2.31 -10.10
C PHE A 14 54.39 -1.80 -10.10
N SER A 15 53.87 -1.34 -8.96
CA SER A 15 52.51 -0.78 -8.85
C SER A 15 52.33 0.58 -9.52
N LEU A 16 53.43 1.27 -9.89
CA LEU A 16 53.39 2.58 -10.56
C LEU A 16 53.01 2.49 -12.05
N TYR A 17 53.10 1.31 -12.67
CA TYR A 17 52.78 1.09 -14.09
C TYR A 17 51.27 0.99 -14.42
N SER A 18 50.40 1.17 -13.43
CA SER A 18 48.93 1.13 -13.59
C SER A 18 48.29 2.50 -13.88
N GLN A 19 49.08 3.54 -14.15
CA GLN A 19 48.55 4.87 -14.49
C GLN A 19 48.10 4.89 -15.96
N GLU A 20 46.80 4.71 -16.21
CA GLU A 20 46.21 4.89 -17.54
C GLU A 20 46.16 6.39 -17.90
N PHE A 21 46.76 6.75 -19.04
CA PHE A 21 46.71 8.10 -19.58
C PHE A 21 45.45 8.24 -20.45
N TYR A 22 44.37 8.79 -19.88
CA TYR A 22 43.11 8.96 -20.60
C TYR A 22 43.17 10.13 -21.59
N THR A 23 42.75 9.89 -22.83
CA THR A 23 42.54 10.96 -23.81
C THR A 23 41.23 11.71 -23.54
N LEU A 24 41.09 12.94 -24.04
CA LEU A 24 39.86 13.74 -23.85
C LEU A 24 38.61 13.01 -24.38
N GLU A 25 38.75 12.25 -25.47
CA GLU A 25 37.66 11.45 -26.04
C GLU A 25 37.24 10.31 -25.11
N GLN A 26 38.19 9.60 -24.51
CA GLN A 26 37.91 8.53 -23.54
C GLN A 26 37.19 9.07 -22.29
N CYS A 27 37.62 10.23 -21.78
CA CYS A 27 36.92 10.89 -20.67
C CYS A 27 35.47 11.26 -21.05
N ARG A 28 35.25 11.71 -22.29
CA ARG A 28 33.90 12.05 -22.79
C ARG A 28 33.02 10.82 -22.91
N GLU A 29 33.55 9.73 -23.47
CA GLU A 29 32.83 8.47 -23.63
C GLU A 29 32.46 7.88 -22.26
N MET A 30 33.44 7.77 -21.36
CA MET A 30 33.23 7.30 -19.99
C MET A 30 32.21 8.16 -19.24
N ALA A 31 32.27 9.48 -19.38
CA ALA A 31 31.29 10.39 -18.80
C ALA A 31 29.88 10.16 -19.37
N LEU A 32 29.74 9.90 -20.67
CA LEU A 32 28.45 9.62 -21.32
C LEU A 32 27.89 8.25 -20.97
N GLU A 33 28.74 7.23 -20.81
CA GLU A 33 28.36 5.89 -20.41
C GLU A 33 27.90 5.85 -18.95
N HIS A 34 28.68 6.46 -18.05
CA HIS A 34 28.36 6.51 -16.62
C HIS A 34 27.48 7.69 -16.21
N ASN A 35 26.98 8.48 -17.18
CA ASN A 35 26.06 9.57 -16.87
C ASN A 35 24.74 9.00 -16.33
N ARG A 36 24.55 9.10 -15.01
CA ARG A 36 23.32 8.71 -14.33
C ARG A 36 22.10 9.40 -14.93
N GLN A 37 22.23 10.64 -15.39
CA GLN A 37 21.16 11.39 -16.03
C GLN A 37 20.75 10.80 -17.38
N LYS A 38 21.71 10.30 -18.17
CA LYS A 38 21.41 9.55 -19.41
C LYS A 38 20.70 8.24 -19.11
N ALA A 39 21.14 7.51 -18.08
CA ALA A 39 20.46 6.29 -17.65
C ALA A 39 19.01 6.56 -17.18
N ILE A 40 18.79 7.65 -16.45
CA ILE A 40 17.44 8.09 -16.04
C ILE A 40 16.60 8.45 -17.26
N ALA A 41 17.15 9.21 -18.21
CA ALA A 41 16.46 9.59 -19.43
C ALA A 41 16.06 8.37 -20.28
N ASN A 42 16.95 7.38 -20.42
CA ASN A 42 16.64 6.12 -21.11
C ASN A 42 15.49 5.37 -20.40
N LYS A 43 15.53 5.26 -19.07
CA LYS A 43 14.43 4.66 -18.30
C LYS A 43 13.12 5.42 -18.46
N GLN A 44 13.17 6.76 -18.58
CA GLN A 44 11.99 7.58 -18.82
C GLN A 44 11.39 7.34 -20.21
N ILE A 45 12.24 7.13 -21.23
CA ILE A 45 11.80 6.73 -22.57
C ILE A 45 11.11 5.36 -22.52
N ASP A 46 11.70 4.38 -21.83
CA ASP A 46 11.12 3.04 -21.70
C ASP A 46 9.79 3.06 -20.93
N LYS A 47 9.69 3.92 -19.91
CA LYS A 47 8.44 4.20 -19.21
C LYS A 47 7.40 4.79 -20.16
N ALA A 48 7.74 5.82 -20.93
CA ALA A 48 6.81 6.44 -21.87
C ALA A 48 6.31 5.46 -22.94
N LYS A 49 7.16 4.56 -23.44
CA LYS A 49 6.75 3.47 -24.33
C LYS A 49 5.75 2.54 -23.65
N SER A 50 6.03 2.14 -22.41
CA SER A 50 5.14 1.29 -21.61
C SER A 50 3.79 1.97 -21.36
N ASP A 51 3.79 3.27 -21.08
CA ASP A 51 2.57 4.07 -20.91
C ASP A 51 1.72 4.04 -22.18
N VAL A 52 2.32 4.21 -23.37
CA VAL A 52 1.61 4.07 -24.66
C VAL A 52 0.98 2.69 -24.80
N HIS A 53 1.68 1.62 -24.41
CA HIS A 53 1.12 0.27 -24.44
C HIS A 53 -0.04 0.09 -23.45
N VAL A 54 0.04 0.67 -22.25
CA VAL A 54 -1.04 0.66 -21.26
C VAL A 54 -2.25 1.45 -21.75
N TYR A 55 -2.05 2.62 -22.35
CA TYR A 55 -3.15 3.37 -22.95
C TYR A 55 -3.81 2.57 -24.07
N ARG A 56 -3.02 1.89 -24.92
CA ARG A 56 -3.53 1.01 -25.97
C ARG A 56 -4.31 -0.19 -25.42
N SER A 57 -3.87 -0.79 -24.30
CA SER A 57 -4.56 -1.94 -23.71
C SER A 57 -5.91 -1.57 -23.08
N ASN A 58 -6.06 -0.33 -22.59
CA ASN A 58 -7.34 0.17 -22.06
C ASN A 58 -8.42 0.38 -23.14
N PHE A 59 -8.10 0.38 -24.44
CA PHE A 59 -9.12 0.40 -25.50
C PHE A 59 -9.81 -0.95 -25.71
N PHE A 60 -9.20 -2.03 -25.21
CA PHE A 60 -9.78 -3.37 -25.27
C PHE A 60 -10.54 -3.68 -23.98
N PRO A 61 -11.57 -4.55 -24.03
CA PRO A 61 -12.24 -5.00 -22.82
C PRO A 61 -11.25 -5.75 -21.91
N LYS A 62 -11.28 -5.42 -20.61
CA LYS A 62 -10.51 -6.14 -19.59
C LYS A 62 -11.27 -7.43 -19.27
N LEU A 63 -10.64 -8.58 -19.52
CA LEU A 63 -11.19 -9.89 -19.19
C LEU A 63 -10.56 -10.35 -17.87
N SER A 64 -11.36 -10.56 -16.83
CA SER A 64 -10.88 -10.96 -15.50
C SER A 64 -11.73 -12.06 -14.91
N ALA A 65 -11.31 -13.32 -15.08
CA ALA A 65 -11.99 -14.43 -14.41
C ALA A 65 -11.58 -14.49 -12.93
N GLN A 66 -12.57 -14.42 -12.04
CA GLN A 66 -12.39 -14.62 -10.60
C GLN A 66 -13.31 -15.73 -10.11
N GLY A 67 -12.76 -16.68 -9.35
CA GLY A 67 -13.49 -17.77 -8.72
C GLY A 67 -13.08 -17.87 -7.25
N ASN A 68 -14.00 -17.55 -6.34
CA ASN A 68 -13.77 -17.65 -4.90
C ASN A 68 -14.66 -18.74 -4.31
N TYR A 69 -14.07 -19.62 -3.49
CA TYR A 69 -14.77 -20.67 -2.77
C TYR A 69 -14.63 -20.46 -1.26
N LEU A 70 -15.75 -20.28 -0.57
CA LEU A 70 -15.82 -20.10 0.87
C LEU A 70 -16.35 -21.38 1.51
N LEU A 71 -15.47 -22.06 2.24
CA LEU A 71 -15.81 -23.19 3.10
C LEU A 71 -15.88 -22.70 4.55
N SER A 72 -17.08 -22.35 5.02
CA SER A 72 -17.32 -22.09 6.44
C SER A 72 -18.18 -23.19 7.06
N SER A 73 -17.63 -23.86 8.08
CA SER A 73 -18.37 -24.80 8.93
C SER A 73 -19.09 -24.12 10.10
N ASN A 74 -18.81 -22.83 10.32
CA ASN A 74 -19.36 -22.08 11.45
C ASN A 74 -20.63 -21.34 11.02
N LYS A 75 -21.73 -21.65 11.70
CA LYS A 75 -22.94 -20.81 11.66
C LYS A 75 -22.69 -19.63 12.58
N ILE A 76 -22.60 -18.42 12.03
CA ILE A 76 -22.62 -17.22 12.87
C ILE A 76 -24.08 -17.02 13.26
N LYS A 77 -24.44 -17.61 14.40
CA LYS A 77 -25.69 -17.33 15.10
C LYS A 77 -25.36 -16.30 16.16
N LYS A 78 -25.58 -15.04 15.84
CA LYS A 78 -25.42 -13.97 16.83
C LYS A 78 -26.76 -13.27 16.93
N ASN A 79 -27.44 -13.48 18.04
CA ASN A 79 -28.59 -12.67 18.35
C ASN A 79 -28.06 -11.29 18.75
N ILE A 80 -28.46 -10.26 18.00
CA ILE A 80 -28.34 -8.91 18.49
C ILE A 80 -29.45 -8.81 19.52
N GLY A 81 -29.10 -8.86 20.81
CA GLY A 81 -30.07 -8.76 21.92
C GLY A 81 -30.75 -7.39 21.94
N ASP A 82 -31.60 -7.16 22.94
CA ASP A 82 -32.28 -5.87 23.11
C ASP A 82 -31.25 -4.74 23.25
N VAL A 83 -31.20 -3.85 22.25
CA VAL A 83 -30.29 -2.70 22.23
C VAL A 83 -31.10 -1.41 22.31
N TYR A 84 -30.71 -0.55 23.25
CA TYR A 84 -31.24 0.80 23.40
C TYR A 84 -30.27 1.78 22.74
N LEU A 85 -30.68 2.39 21.63
CA LEU A 85 -29.86 3.39 20.93
C LEU A 85 -30.20 4.81 21.40
N PRO A 86 -29.20 5.68 21.58
CA PRO A 86 -29.43 7.08 21.92
C PRO A 86 -30.12 7.81 20.75
N THR A 87 -31.09 8.65 21.07
CA THR A 87 -31.83 9.44 20.08
C THR A 87 -31.29 10.86 19.94
N PHE A 88 -31.46 11.45 18.76
CA PHE A 88 -31.15 12.85 18.49
C PHE A 88 -32.43 13.63 18.22
N LEU A 89 -32.50 14.86 18.73
CA LEU A 89 -33.59 15.80 18.48
C LEU A 89 -33.17 16.79 17.39
N PRO A 90 -34.08 17.14 16.46
CA PRO A 90 -33.80 18.16 15.44
C PRO A 90 -33.78 19.56 16.07
N ASP A 91 -32.70 20.32 15.86
CA ASP A 91 -32.46 21.66 16.42
C ASP A 91 -33.22 22.79 15.66
N GLY A 92 -34.22 22.44 14.85
CA GLY A 92 -34.99 23.40 14.03
C GLY A 92 -34.19 24.15 12.95
N LYS A 93 -32.85 24.07 12.95
CA LYS A 93 -31.92 24.67 11.97
C LYS A 93 -31.26 23.64 11.04
N GLY A 94 -31.81 22.42 10.99
CA GLY A 94 -31.26 21.30 10.21
C GLY A 94 -30.10 20.55 10.90
N GLY A 95 -29.78 20.88 12.15
CA GLY A 95 -28.82 20.15 12.98
C GLY A 95 -29.49 19.11 13.89
N TYR A 96 -28.69 18.18 14.41
CA TYR A 96 -29.12 17.14 15.34
C TYR A 96 -28.38 17.30 16.68
N LEU A 97 -29.11 17.47 17.77
CA LEU A 97 -28.55 17.51 19.12
C LEU A 97 -28.86 16.20 19.85
N PRO A 98 -27.90 15.61 20.60
CA PRO A 98 -28.17 14.41 21.36
C PRO A 98 -29.21 14.70 22.46
N ASN A 99 -30.23 13.85 22.58
CA ASN A 99 -31.34 14.03 23.52
C ASN A 99 -30.89 13.68 24.94
N VAL A 100 -30.07 14.50 25.58
CA VAL A 100 -29.55 14.29 26.94
C VAL A 100 -30.47 14.94 27.98
N ASN A 101 -30.97 14.17 28.94
CA ASN A 101 -31.83 14.69 30.02
C ASN A 101 -31.03 15.06 31.27
N THR A 102 -30.01 14.26 31.61
CA THR A 102 -29.13 14.49 32.78
C THR A 102 -27.77 13.83 32.55
N THR A 103 -26.71 14.37 33.15
CA THR A 103 -25.41 13.67 33.25
C THR A 103 -25.36 12.92 34.58
N THR A 104 -24.93 11.66 34.59
CA THR A 104 -24.62 10.98 35.86
C THR A 104 -23.53 11.76 36.61
N PRO A 105 -23.38 11.59 37.93
CA PRO A 105 -22.25 12.12 38.69
C PRO A 105 -20.86 11.70 38.14
N GLU A 106 -20.83 10.68 37.27
CA GLU A 106 -19.66 10.13 36.60
C GLU A 106 -19.45 10.68 35.18
N GLY A 107 -20.24 11.67 34.75
CA GLY A 107 -20.07 12.37 33.47
C GLY A 107 -20.64 11.65 32.25
N ASN A 108 -21.35 10.53 32.42
CA ASN A 108 -21.99 9.83 31.31
C ASN A 108 -23.35 10.47 30.98
N PRO A 109 -23.63 10.81 29.71
CA PRO A 109 -24.91 11.39 29.32
C PRO A 109 -26.03 10.34 29.40
N ILE A 110 -27.08 10.61 30.18
CA ILE A 110 -28.33 9.84 30.17
C ILE A 110 -29.24 10.46 29.13
N PHE A 111 -29.59 9.68 28.11
CA PHE A 111 -30.49 10.14 27.06
C PHE A 111 -31.95 10.09 27.55
N GLY A 112 -32.74 11.11 27.21
CA GLY A 112 -34.14 11.24 27.60
C GLY A 112 -35.10 10.32 26.85
N MET A 113 -34.66 9.78 25.72
CA MET A 113 -35.41 8.82 24.94
C MET A 113 -34.44 7.88 24.23
N TYR A 114 -34.76 6.59 24.27
CA TYR A 114 -34.00 5.55 23.58
C TYR A 114 -34.86 4.96 22.47
N ALA A 115 -34.25 4.74 21.30
CA ALA A 115 -34.86 3.92 20.28
C ALA A 115 -34.63 2.45 20.66
N TYR A 116 -35.71 1.71 20.86
CA TYR A 116 -35.66 0.28 21.14
C TYR A 116 -35.48 -0.48 19.82
N LEU A 117 -34.38 -1.23 19.72
CA LEU A 117 -34.27 -2.29 18.72
C LEU A 117 -34.60 -3.63 19.37
N PRO A 118 -35.67 -4.31 18.92
CA PRO A 118 -35.99 -5.65 19.38
C PRO A 118 -34.91 -6.65 18.95
N GLU A 119 -34.83 -7.78 19.63
CA GLU A 119 -33.89 -8.85 19.28
C GLU A 119 -34.02 -9.25 17.81
N ILE A 120 -32.90 -9.14 17.07
CA ILE A 120 -32.82 -9.56 15.68
C ILE A 120 -31.98 -10.85 15.61
N PRO A 121 -32.56 -11.99 15.19
CA PRO A 121 -31.79 -13.19 14.95
C PRO A 121 -30.98 -13.02 13.66
N LEU A 122 -29.66 -12.86 13.75
CA LEU A 122 -28.77 -12.92 12.60
C LEU A 122 -28.25 -14.35 12.44
N GLU A 123 -28.70 -15.00 11.37
CA GLU A 123 -28.20 -16.30 10.94
C GLU A 123 -27.45 -16.16 9.61
N LEU A 124 -26.11 -16.10 9.68
CA LEU A 124 -25.26 -16.12 8.49
C LEU A 124 -24.64 -17.51 8.36
N THR A 125 -25.07 -18.24 7.32
CA THR A 125 -24.52 -19.57 6.98
C THR A 125 -23.80 -19.48 5.64
N LEU A 126 -22.46 -19.43 5.68
CA LEU A 126 -21.60 -19.36 4.49
C LEU A 126 -21.07 -20.75 4.09
N LYS A 127 -21.91 -21.77 4.23
CA LYS A 127 -21.53 -23.15 3.95
C LYS A 127 -21.53 -23.39 2.43
N ASN A 128 -20.38 -23.82 1.90
CA ASN A 128 -20.19 -24.16 0.48
C ASN A 128 -20.60 -23.04 -0.49
N THR A 129 -20.41 -21.78 -0.11
CA THR A 129 -20.73 -20.63 -0.96
C THR A 129 -19.61 -20.41 -1.97
N TRP A 130 -19.95 -20.30 -3.24
CA TRP A 130 -19.03 -19.98 -4.32
C TRP A 130 -19.48 -18.69 -5.00
N THR A 131 -18.50 -17.87 -5.43
CA THR A 131 -18.76 -16.70 -6.26
C THR A 131 -17.86 -16.77 -7.48
N ALA A 132 -18.44 -16.58 -8.65
CA ALA A 132 -17.72 -16.54 -9.92
C ALA A 132 -18.08 -15.25 -10.65
N GLY A 133 -17.07 -14.60 -11.25
CA GLY A 133 -17.23 -13.38 -12.04
C GLY A 133 -16.22 -13.33 -13.18
N VAL A 134 -16.53 -12.54 -14.21
CA VAL A 134 -15.70 -12.30 -15.41
C VAL A 134 -15.51 -10.80 -15.57
#